data_AF-A0A484BSG5-F1
#
_entry.id   AF-A0A484BSG5-F1
#
_cell.length_a   1.000
_cell.length_b   1.000
_cell.length_c   1.000
_cell.angle_alpha   90.00
_cell.angle_beta   90.00
_cell.angle_gamma   90.00
#
_symmetry.space_group_name_H-M   'P 1'
#
loop_
_entity.id
_entity.type
_entity.pdbx_description
1 polymer ?
#
loop_
_entity_poly.entity_id
_entity_poly.type
_entity_poly.pdbx_seq_one_letter_code
_entity_poly.pdbx_strand_id
1 'polypeptide(L)'
;MAEIALMQIDAYAESAGLVIAGYYAAPENFYDNQIEKAPAAKIADKIQENFKNACFAIVDNKLVSLEHKRAALQVYSYATDSNRWSKAKYSLVNTAQTLEGVSLLLKRGAMRDVIDFDNHLDNPENDWTNQFLNQSLKDLQKLY
;
A
#
# COMPACT_ATOMS: atom_id res chain seq x y z
N MET A 1 -18.05 3.78 2.21
CA MET A 1 -17.27 3.58 0.98
C MET A 1 -16.28 2.42 1.13
N ALA A 2 -15.44 2.38 2.17
CA ALA A 2 -14.48 1.29 2.40
C ALA A 2 -15.09 -0.14 2.42
N GLU A 3 -16.29 -0.34 2.98
CA GLU A 3 -16.95 -1.66 2.97
C GLU A 3 -17.33 -2.13 1.55
N ILE A 4 -17.83 -1.23 0.72
CA ILE A 4 -18.16 -1.52 -0.68
C ILE A 4 -16.88 -1.83 -1.46
N ALA A 5 -15.81 -1.04 -1.22
CA ALA A 5 -14.51 -1.28 -1.81
C ALA A 5 -13.97 -2.67 -1.46
N LEU A 6 -13.97 -3.03 -0.17
CA LEU A 6 -13.52 -4.34 0.30
C LEU A 6 -14.33 -5.46 -0.34
N MET A 7 -15.66 -5.33 -0.44
CA MET A 7 -16.51 -6.34 -1.08
C MET A 7 -16.19 -6.53 -2.57
N GLN A 8 -16.00 -5.45 -3.33
CA GLN A 8 -15.64 -5.53 -4.75
C GLN A 8 -14.24 -6.11 -4.97
N ILE A 9 -13.27 -5.69 -4.15
CA ILE A 9 -11.90 -6.19 -4.19
C ILE A 9 -11.86 -7.67 -3.83
N ASP A 10 -12.64 -8.12 -2.85
CA ASP A 10 -12.70 -9.53 -2.43
C ASP A 10 -13.26 -10.42 -3.56
N ALA A 11 -14.34 -9.99 -4.21
CA ALA A 11 -14.91 -10.70 -5.38
C ALA A 11 -13.92 -10.76 -6.56
N TYR A 12 -13.20 -9.66 -6.84
CA TYR A 12 -12.15 -9.64 -7.85
C TYR A 12 -11.00 -10.58 -7.48
N ALA A 13 -10.52 -10.52 -6.23
CA ALA A 13 -9.43 -11.35 -5.75
C ALA A 13 -9.77 -12.85 -5.85
N GLU A 14 -10.97 -13.26 -5.44
CA GLU A 14 -11.44 -14.64 -5.57
C GLU A 14 -11.44 -15.11 -7.02
N SER A 15 -11.94 -14.28 -7.96
CA SER A 15 -11.96 -14.59 -9.38
C SER A 15 -10.56 -14.74 -10.01
N ALA A 16 -9.57 -14.03 -9.46
CA ALA A 16 -8.18 -14.06 -9.91
C ALA A 16 -7.29 -15.05 -9.13
N GLY A 17 -7.85 -15.76 -8.14
CA GLY A 17 -7.09 -16.65 -7.25
C GLY A 17 -6.12 -15.90 -6.32
N LEU A 18 -6.41 -14.64 -6.01
CA LEU A 18 -5.66 -13.77 -5.12
C LEU A 18 -6.32 -13.71 -3.73
N VAL A 19 -5.57 -13.23 -2.74
CA VAL A 19 -6.06 -12.98 -1.38
C VAL A 19 -5.61 -11.61 -0.91
N ILE A 20 -6.44 -10.94 -0.11
CA ILE A 20 -6.07 -9.69 0.56
C ILE A 20 -5.08 -10.03 1.69
N ALA A 21 -3.79 -9.85 1.42
CA ALA A 21 -2.72 -10.23 2.33
C ALA A 21 -2.27 -9.11 3.29
N GLY A 22 -2.87 -7.92 3.20
CA GLY A 22 -2.49 -6.81 4.06
C GLY A 22 -3.17 -5.50 3.72
N TYR A 23 -2.82 -4.47 4.48
CA TYR A 23 -3.33 -3.12 4.33
C TYR A 23 -2.21 -2.10 4.53
N TYR A 24 -2.28 -0.96 3.86
CA TYR A 24 -1.37 0.15 4.11
C TYR A 24 -2.13 1.44 4.41
N ALA A 25 -1.52 2.33 5.19
CA ALA A 25 -2.06 3.63 5.51
C ALA A 25 -0.97 4.70 5.48
N ALA A 26 -1.34 5.92 5.05
CA ALA A 26 -0.47 7.09 5.08
C ALA A 26 -1.16 8.19 5.92
N PRO A 27 -0.77 8.38 7.19
CA PRO A 27 -1.39 9.38 8.07
C PRO A 27 -1.16 10.81 7.56
N GLU A 28 -2.20 11.64 7.47
CA GLU A 28 -2.07 13.04 7.02
C GLU A 28 -1.10 13.84 7.90
N ASN A 29 -1.14 13.60 9.22
CA ASN A 29 -0.24 14.26 10.15
C ASN A 29 1.12 13.56 10.19
N PHE A 30 2.18 14.29 9.80
CA PHE A 30 3.58 13.82 9.84
C PHE A 30 4.06 13.36 11.23
N TYR A 31 3.39 13.76 12.31
CA TYR A 31 3.74 13.37 13.67
C TYR A 31 2.95 12.16 14.18
N ASP A 32 1.95 11.70 13.43
CA ASP A 32 1.03 10.64 13.85
C ASP A 32 1.25 9.33 13.09
N ASN A 33 2.47 8.79 13.19
CA ASN A 33 2.84 7.50 12.59
C ASN A 33 2.52 6.31 13.53
N GLN A 34 1.54 6.45 14.43
CA GLN A 34 1.19 5.40 15.39
C GLN A 34 -0.01 4.59 14.90
N ILE A 35 0.07 3.26 15.01
CA ILE A 35 -1.00 2.33 14.60
C ILE A 35 -2.32 2.63 15.31
N GLU A 36 -2.24 2.96 16.60
CA GLU A 36 -3.38 3.01 17.53
C GLU A 36 -4.37 4.13 17.22
N LYS A 37 -3.95 5.16 16.46
CA LYS A 37 -4.78 6.32 16.12
C LYS A 37 -5.38 6.26 14.73
N ALA A 38 -4.97 5.30 13.90
CA ALA A 38 -5.44 5.20 12.54
C ALA A 38 -6.73 4.35 12.47
N PRO A 39 -7.81 4.82 11.82
CA PRO A 39 -8.98 3.99 11.47
C PRO A 39 -8.58 2.70 10.72
N ALA A 40 -7.43 2.76 10.06
CA ALA A 40 -6.71 1.66 9.42
C ALA A 40 -6.54 0.41 10.28
N ALA A 41 -6.36 0.54 11.61
CA ALA A 41 -6.09 -0.60 12.49
C ALA A 41 -7.26 -1.61 12.49
N LYS A 42 -8.50 -1.12 12.49
CA LYS A 42 -9.70 -1.99 12.44
C LYS A 42 -9.81 -2.74 11.12
N ILE A 43 -9.41 -2.11 10.01
CA ILE A 43 -9.40 -2.75 8.68
C ILE A 43 -8.32 -3.83 8.65
N ALA A 44 -7.13 -3.52 9.16
CA ALA A 44 -6.04 -4.48 9.28
C ALA A 44 -6.43 -5.67 10.17
N ASP A 45 -7.09 -5.44 11.31
CA ASP A 45 -7.61 -6.51 12.17
C ASP A 45 -8.60 -7.40 11.42
N LYS A 46 -9.53 -6.80 10.65
CA LYS A 46 -10.50 -7.56 9.85
C LYS A 46 -9.83 -8.40 8.77
N ILE A 47 -8.79 -7.88 8.12
CA ILE A 47 -8.00 -8.63 7.15
C ILE A 47 -7.24 -9.76 7.83
N GLN A 48 -6.69 -9.53 9.03
CA GLN A 48 -6.01 -10.56 9.82
C GLN A 48 -6.95 -11.70 10.25
N GLU A 49 -8.20 -11.38 10.57
CA GLU A 49 -9.21 -12.38 10.89
C GLU A 49 -9.36 -13.40 9.75
N ASN A 50 -9.42 -12.90 8.52
CA ASN A 50 -9.56 -13.68 7.28
C ASN A 50 -8.24 -14.32 6.82
N PHE A 51 -7.10 -13.63 6.98
CA PHE A 51 -5.78 -14.08 6.56
C PHE A 51 -4.76 -13.88 7.68
N LYS A 52 -4.40 -14.98 8.38
CA LYS A 52 -3.57 -14.93 9.60
C LYS A 52 -2.17 -14.34 9.41
N ASN A 53 -1.64 -14.38 8.19
CA ASN A 53 -0.32 -13.84 7.85
C ASN A 53 -0.41 -12.39 7.32
N ALA A 54 -1.48 -11.67 7.64
CA ALA A 54 -1.68 -10.30 7.18
C ALA A 54 -0.55 -9.37 7.66
N CYS A 55 -0.15 -8.45 6.77
CA CYS A 55 0.77 -7.37 7.10
C CYS A 55 0.06 -6.02 7.13
N PHE A 56 0.49 -5.15 8.04
CA PHE A 56 0.03 -3.77 8.08
C PHE A 56 1.21 -2.84 7.87
N ALA A 57 1.13 -1.94 6.89
CA ALA A 57 2.19 -1.00 6.58
C ALA A 57 1.74 0.45 6.81
N ILE A 58 2.59 1.25 7.45
CA ILE A 58 2.39 2.69 7.59
C ILE A 58 3.47 3.40 6.77
N VAL A 59 3.03 4.29 5.89
CA VAL A 59 3.93 5.17 5.14
C VAL A 59 4.40 6.29 6.06
N ASP A 60 5.73 6.41 6.21
CA ASP A 60 6.33 7.49 6.97
C ASP A 60 6.49 8.72 6.07
N ASN A 61 5.49 9.60 6.10
CA ASN A 61 5.41 10.78 5.24
C ASN A 61 6.59 11.75 5.41
N LYS A 62 7.34 11.69 6.51
CA LYS A 62 8.58 12.49 6.70
C LYS A 62 9.75 11.99 5.86
N LEU A 63 9.71 10.72 5.45
CA LEU A 63 10.77 10.07 4.68
C LEU A 63 10.45 10.03 3.18
N VAL A 64 9.21 10.36 2.80
CA VAL A 64 8.82 10.53 1.39
C VAL A 64 9.53 11.77 0.85
N SER A 65 10.43 11.56 -0.10
CA SER A 65 11.24 12.64 -0.67
C SER A 65 11.59 12.35 -2.13
N LEU A 66 12.06 13.36 -2.87
CA LEU A 66 12.52 13.15 -4.24
C LEU A 66 13.77 12.25 -4.31
N GLU A 67 14.48 12.04 -3.21
CA GLU A 67 15.72 11.23 -3.14
C GLU A 67 15.68 10.24 -1.98
N HIS A 68 15.08 9.09 -2.23
CA HIS A 68 14.93 8.04 -1.22
C HIS A 68 16.26 7.33 -0.97
N LYS A 69 16.84 7.58 0.21
CA LYS A 69 17.99 6.81 0.73
C LYS A 69 17.58 5.55 1.49
N ARG A 70 16.33 5.52 1.96
CA ARG A 70 15.70 4.40 2.65
C ARG A 70 14.21 4.38 2.33
N ALA A 71 13.58 3.22 2.50
CA ALA A 71 12.15 3.07 2.33
C ALA A 71 11.38 3.89 3.38
N ALA A 72 10.38 4.64 2.94
CA ALA A 72 9.49 5.43 3.78
C ALA A 72 8.36 4.54 4.36
N LEU A 73 8.71 3.36 4.89
CA LEU A 73 7.76 2.34 5.32
C LEU A 73 8.08 1.83 6.72
N GLN A 74 7.04 1.69 7.53
CA GLN A 74 7.03 0.98 8.80
C GLN A 74 6.08 -0.21 8.65
N VAL A 75 6.59 -1.42 8.78
CA VAL A 75 5.80 -2.65 8.60
C VAL A 75 5.52 -3.27 9.96
N TYR A 76 4.33 -3.82 10.10
CA TYR A 76 3.83 -4.45 11.30
C TYR A 76 3.25 -5.83 10.97
N SER A 77 3.48 -6.78 11.87
CA SER A 77 2.91 -8.11 11.85
C SER A 77 2.04 -8.32 13.08
N TYR A 78 0.98 -9.11 12.92
CA TYR A 78 0.11 -9.45 14.02
C TYR A 78 0.78 -10.47 14.95
N ALA A 79 0.98 -10.11 16.21
CA ALA A 79 1.50 -11.02 17.22
C ALA A 79 0.33 -11.73 17.91
N THR A 80 0.12 -13.00 17.55
CA THR A 80 -0.97 -13.84 18.10
C THR A 80 -0.95 -13.91 19.63
N ASP A 81 0.24 -13.92 20.24
CA ASP A 81 0.41 -14.04 21.70
C ASP A 81 -0.09 -12.81 22.48
N SER A 82 -0.02 -11.62 21.87
CA SER A 82 -0.43 -10.36 22.51
C SER A 82 -1.69 -9.74 21.89
N ASN A 83 -2.24 -10.39 20.85
CA ASN A 83 -3.40 -9.94 20.09
C ASN A 83 -3.26 -8.48 19.62
N ARG A 84 -2.04 -8.10 19.21
CA ARG A 84 -1.64 -6.73 18.85
C ARG A 84 -0.69 -6.72 17.68
N TRP A 85 -0.72 -5.63 16.92
CA TRP A 85 0.26 -5.33 15.88
C TRP A 85 1.59 -4.93 16.49
N SER A 86 2.67 -5.56 16.02
CA SER A 86 4.04 -5.31 16.48
C SER A 86 4.95 -5.02 15.30
N LYS A 87 6.00 -4.19 15.50
CA LYS A 87 6.91 -3.82 14.41
C LYS A 87 7.60 -5.07 13.86
N ALA A 88 7.46 -5.27 12.56
CA ALA A 88 8.08 -6.36 11.83
C ALA A 88 9.35 -5.89 11.14
N LYS A 89 10.32 -6.79 11.03
CA LYS A 89 11.43 -6.61 10.10
C LYS A 89 10.93 -6.88 8.70
N TYR A 90 11.35 -6.07 7.74
CA TYR A 90 11.05 -6.28 6.33
C TYR A 90 12.31 -6.08 5.49
N SER A 91 12.30 -6.62 4.29
CA SER A 91 13.27 -6.36 3.25
C SER A 91 12.52 -5.96 1.97
N LEU A 92 13.08 -5.01 1.22
CA LEU A 92 12.60 -4.72 -0.12
C LEU A 92 13.30 -5.64 -1.10
N VAL A 93 12.54 -6.16 -2.07
CA VAL A 93 13.12 -6.81 -3.24
C VAL A 93 13.81 -5.73 -4.07
N ASN A 94 15.04 -6.00 -4.50
CA ASN A 94 15.86 -5.07 -5.31
C ASN A 94 15.94 -3.64 -4.72
N THR A 95 16.20 -3.51 -3.42
CA THR A 95 16.15 -2.25 -2.65
C THR A 95 16.69 -1.03 -3.41
N ALA A 96 17.91 -1.11 -3.96
CA ALA A 96 18.51 0.03 -4.67
C ALA A 96 17.67 0.48 -5.89
N GLN A 97 17.28 -0.47 -6.73
CA GLN A 97 16.47 -0.21 -7.92
C GLN A 97 15.07 0.31 -7.56
N THR A 98 14.47 -0.25 -6.50
CA THR A 98 13.15 0.17 -6.02
C THR A 98 13.18 1.60 -5.51
N LEU A 99 14.17 1.97 -4.68
CA LEU A 99 14.30 3.33 -4.15
C LEU A 99 14.59 4.35 -5.27
N GLU A 100 15.49 4.01 -6.20
CA GLU A 100 15.78 4.85 -7.36
C GLU A 100 14.54 5.04 -8.25
N GLY A 101 13.80 3.96 -8.52
CA GLY A 101 12.58 4.00 -9.32
C GLY A 101 11.48 4.84 -8.68
N VAL A 102 11.21 4.66 -7.39
CA VAL A 102 10.24 5.50 -6.68
C VAL A 102 10.65 6.98 -6.73
N SER A 103 11.93 7.28 -6.52
CA SER A 103 12.45 8.64 -6.65
C SER A 103 12.27 9.24 -8.04
N LEU A 104 12.53 8.47 -9.09
CA LEU A 104 12.37 8.92 -10.47
C LEU A 104 10.91 9.17 -10.83
N LEU A 105 10.03 8.22 -10.49
CA LEU A 105 8.59 8.31 -10.73
C LEU A 105 7.97 9.50 -9.99
N LEU A 106 8.39 9.73 -8.74
CA LEU A 106 7.94 10.88 -7.96
C LEU A 106 8.43 12.20 -8.58
N LYS A 107 9.70 12.29 -8.99
CA LYS A 107 10.26 13.47 -9.69
C LYS A 107 9.50 13.79 -10.98
N ARG A 108 8.98 12.77 -11.66
CA ARG A 108 8.28 12.90 -12.95
C ARG A 108 6.76 13.03 -12.82
N GLY A 109 6.23 12.98 -11.61
CA GLY A 109 4.81 13.22 -11.38
C GLY A 109 3.90 12.01 -11.66
N ALA A 110 4.46 10.79 -11.68
CA ALA A 110 3.72 9.57 -12.01
C ALA A 110 2.53 9.28 -11.07
N MET A 111 2.51 9.88 -9.87
CA MET A 111 1.37 9.75 -8.96
C MET A 111 0.05 10.33 -9.51
N ARG A 112 0.11 11.15 -10.57
CA ARG A 112 -1.08 11.71 -11.23
C ARG A 112 -1.82 10.70 -12.11
N ASP A 113 -1.12 9.67 -12.57
CA ASP A 113 -1.67 8.66 -13.45
C ASP A 113 -2.18 7.43 -12.68
N VAL A 114 -1.94 7.40 -11.35
CA VAL A 114 -2.46 6.36 -10.46
C VAL A 114 -3.95 6.60 -10.23
N ILE A 115 -4.76 5.62 -10.57
CA ILE A 115 -6.20 5.61 -10.35
C ILE A 115 -6.50 4.89 -9.04
N ASP A 116 -7.11 5.56 -8.09
CA ASP A 116 -7.57 4.92 -6.86
C ASP A 116 -9.05 4.50 -6.94
N PHE A 117 -9.55 3.92 -5.85
CA PHE A 117 -10.93 3.44 -5.79
C PHE A 117 -11.94 4.60 -5.75
N ASP A 118 -11.59 5.77 -5.21
CA ASP A 118 -12.47 6.93 -5.21
C ASP A 118 -12.64 7.47 -6.64
N ASN A 119 -11.58 7.50 -7.44
CA ASN A 119 -11.66 7.83 -8.88
C ASN A 119 -12.54 6.84 -9.66
N HIS A 120 -12.52 5.55 -9.30
CA HIS A 120 -13.38 4.54 -9.89
C HIS A 120 -14.86 4.72 -9.50
N LEU A 121 -15.13 5.12 -8.26
CA LEU A 121 -16.49 5.42 -7.82
C LEU A 121 -17.07 6.65 -8.54
N ASP A 122 -16.24 7.65 -8.84
CA ASP A 122 -16.63 8.83 -9.62
C ASP A 122 -16.87 8.49 -11.10
N ASN A 123 -16.01 7.66 -11.69
CA ASN A 123 -16.17 7.15 -13.06
C ASN A 123 -15.79 5.66 -13.13
N PRO A 124 -16.77 4.75 -13.33
CA PRO A 124 -16.52 3.32 -13.43
C PRO A 124 -15.58 2.88 -14.58
N GLU A 125 -15.33 3.75 -15.57
CA GLU A 125 -14.35 3.49 -16.64
C GLU A 125 -12.90 3.57 -16.13
N ASN A 126 -12.65 4.22 -14.99
CA ASN A 126 -11.33 4.32 -14.39
C ASN A 126 -10.89 2.98 -13.80
N ASP A 127 -9.81 2.39 -14.33
CA ASP A 127 -9.29 1.11 -13.86
C ASP A 127 -8.47 1.24 -12.56
N TRP A 128 -9.11 0.95 -11.42
CA TRP A 128 -8.44 0.93 -10.11
C TRP A 128 -7.40 -0.18 -9.95
N THR A 129 -7.39 -1.20 -10.83
CA THR A 129 -6.35 -2.25 -10.80
C THR A 129 -5.03 -1.76 -11.40
N ASN A 130 -5.03 -0.59 -12.06
CA ASN A 130 -3.89 0.05 -12.68
C ASN A 130 -3.01 -0.91 -13.49
N GLN A 131 -3.61 -1.73 -14.37
CA GLN A 131 -2.86 -2.80 -15.07
C GLN A 131 -1.66 -2.26 -15.86
N PHE A 132 -1.72 -1.00 -16.31
CA PHE A 132 -0.60 -0.36 -17.00
C PHE A 132 0.66 -0.23 -16.13
N LEU A 133 0.53 -0.21 -14.80
CA LEU A 133 1.63 -0.20 -13.84
C LEU A 133 2.24 -1.59 -13.60
N ASN A 134 1.60 -2.68 -14.06
CA ASN A 134 2.10 -4.05 -13.92
C ASN A 134 3.20 -4.37 -14.95
N GLN A 135 4.17 -3.46 -15.08
CA GLN A 135 5.34 -3.60 -15.93
C GLN A 135 6.60 -3.64 -15.08
N SER A 136 7.73 -3.98 -15.69
CA SER A 136 9.01 -3.92 -14.97
C SER A 136 9.29 -2.47 -14.57
N LEU A 137 9.91 -2.26 -13.39
CA LEU A 137 10.35 -0.93 -12.96
C LEU A 137 11.19 -0.21 -14.03
N LYS A 138 11.99 -0.95 -14.80
CA LYS A 138 12.80 -0.37 -15.89
C LYS A 138 11.94 0.16 -17.03
N ASP A 139 10.81 -0.48 -17.32
CA ASP A 139 9.92 -0.04 -18.40
C ASP A 139 9.06 1.13 -17.94
N LEU A 140 8.58 1.11 -16.69
CA LEU A 140 7.94 2.29 -16.08
C LEU A 140 8.85 3.51 -16.09
N GLN A 141 10.13 3.32 -15.75
CA GLN A 141 11.12 4.41 -15.81
C GLN A 141 11.35 4.96 -17.23
N LYS A 142 11.03 4.22 -18.30
CA LYS A 142 11.14 4.74 -19.68
C LYS A 142 9.89 5.49 -20.13
N LEU A 143 8.73 5.17 -19.56
CA LEU A 143 7.45 5.81 -19.91
C LEU A 143 7.38 7.26 -19.43
N TYR A 144 7.99 7.53 -18.28
CA TYR A 144 8.17 8.87 -17.74
C TYR A 144 9.55 9.41 -18.09
#